data_AF-A0A953QAN8-F1
#
_entry.id   AF-A0A953QAN8-F1
#
_cell.length_a   1.000
_cell.length_b   1.000
_cell.length_c   1.000
_cell.angle_alpha   90.00
_cell.angle_beta   90.00
_cell.angle_gamma   90.00
#
_symmetry.space_group_name_H-M   'P 1'
#
loop_
_entity.id
_entity.type
_entity.pdbx_description
1 polymer ?
#
loop_
_entity_poly.entity_id
_entity_poly.type
_entity_poly.pdbx_seq_one_letter_code
_entity_poly.pdbx_strand_id
1 'polypeptide(L)'
;MQTKFKAAFKYGTATLLFVLAVSVLASSQDVSLALLQPAALQPSPVVRNTPLERLPIAPSEHRFWDKQNVFLFGAVAGMSAADFAVTNANLQSGGRELNPVTRVFSGSTAGLAANFAGETAGVIGLSYFFHKTGHHKLERMTSVVNIGASAVAVTYGLTHR
;
A
#
# COMPACT_ATOMS: atom_id res chain seq x y z
N MET A 1 -6.17 -36.44 14.76
CA MET A 1 -7.05 -35.53 13.96
C MET A 1 -7.19 -34.11 14.55
N GLN A 2 -6.44 -33.73 15.58
CA GLN A 2 -6.57 -32.44 16.30
C GLN A 2 -5.49 -31.38 15.94
N THR A 3 -4.50 -31.71 15.13
CA THR A 3 -3.33 -30.83 14.85
C THR A 3 -3.47 -29.95 13.61
N LYS A 4 -4.42 -30.24 12.71
CA LYS A 4 -4.63 -29.46 11.47
C LYS A 4 -5.43 -28.17 11.69
N PHE A 5 -6.19 -28.06 12.78
CA PHE A 5 -7.04 -26.89 13.07
C PHE A 5 -6.25 -25.67 13.60
N LYS A 6 -5.10 -25.87 14.25
CA LYS A 6 -4.31 -24.77 14.81
C LYS A 6 -3.51 -23.98 13.76
N ALA A 7 -3.25 -24.57 12.59
CA ALA A 7 -2.54 -23.88 11.50
C ALA A 7 -3.45 -22.88 10.78
N ALA A 8 -4.73 -23.21 10.58
CA ALA A 8 -5.71 -22.30 9.98
C ALA A 8 -5.92 -21.02 10.81
N PHE A 9 -5.78 -21.11 12.13
CA PHE A 9 -5.97 -19.98 13.05
C PHE A 9 -4.81 -18.97 13.01
N LYS A 10 -3.58 -19.39 12.69
CA LYS A 10 -2.41 -18.49 12.62
C LYS A 10 -2.39 -17.60 11.37
N TYR A 11 -2.86 -18.12 10.24
CA TYR A 11 -2.93 -17.36 8.99
C TYR A 11 -4.24 -16.58 8.85
N GLY A 12 -5.30 -16.98 9.58
CA GLY A 12 -6.54 -16.22 9.69
C GLY A 12 -6.32 -14.82 10.27
N THR A 13 -5.40 -14.64 11.23
CA THR A 13 -5.11 -13.33 11.84
C THR A 13 -4.51 -12.31 10.87
N ALA A 14 -3.64 -12.73 9.94
CA ALA A 14 -3.02 -11.81 8.97
C ALA A 14 -4.02 -11.38 7.89
N THR A 15 -4.86 -12.30 7.43
CA THR A 15 -5.95 -11.99 6.48
C THR A 15 -7.08 -11.19 7.15
N LEU A 16 -7.38 -11.47 8.43
CA LEU A 16 -8.34 -10.71 9.21
C LEU A 16 -7.83 -9.29 9.49
N LEU A 17 -6.53 -9.10 9.75
CA LEU A 17 -5.91 -7.77 9.85
C LEU A 17 -5.97 -7.01 8.52
N PHE A 18 -5.77 -7.69 7.39
CA PHE A 18 -5.93 -7.10 6.06
C PHE A 18 -7.38 -6.65 5.80
N VAL A 19 -8.38 -7.46 6.16
CA VAL A 19 -9.80 -7.10 6.00
C VAL A 19 -10.26 -6.04 7.02
N LEU A 20 -9.81 -6.09 8.28
CA LEU A 20 -10.17 -5.10 9.31
C LEU A 20 -9.54 -3.72 9.03
N ALA A 21 -8.29 -3.69 8.54
CA ALA A 21 -7.62 -2.44 8.17
C ALA A 21 -8.31 -1.75 6.98
N VAL A 22 -8.83 -2.52 6.01
CA VAL A 22 -9.61 -1.98 4.88
C VAL A 22 -10.98 -1.45 5.35
N SER A 23 -11.60 -2.10 6.34
CA SER A 23 -12.93 -1.74 6.85
C SER A 23 -12.93 -0.46 7.71
N VAL A 24 -11.93 -0.29 8.58
CA VAL A 24 -11.84 0.87 9.48
C VAL A 24 -11.46 2.15 8.71
N LEU A 25 -10.73 2.02 7.60
CA LEU A 25 -10.22 3.16 6.84
C LEU A 25 -11.22 3.76 5.83
N ALA A 26 -12.26 3.01 5.46
CA ALA A 26 -13.38 3.52 4.66
C ALA A 26 -14.29 4.49 5.44
N SER A 27 -14.16 4.55 6.77
CA SER A 27 -15.09 5.29 7.65
C SER A 27 -14.64 6.71 8.00
N SER A 28 -13.42 7.13 7.64
CA SER A 28 -12.94 8.49 7.94
C SER A 28 -13.18 9.43 6.75
N GLN A 29 -14.45 9.72 6.46
CA GLN A 29 -14.78 10.97 5.78
C GLN A 29 -14.95 12.02 6.86
N ASP A 30 -13.96 12.90 7.01
CA ASP A 30 -14.10 14.11 7.82
C ASP A 30 -15.12 15.01 7.11
N VAL A 31 -16.40 14.89 7.49
CA VAL A 31 -17.41 15.87 7.09
C VAL A 31 -17.07 17.17 7.82
N SER A 32 -16.57 18.13 7.05
CA SER A 32 -16.16 19.42 7.58
C SER A 32 -17.36 20.15 8.21
N LEU A 33 -17.29 20.39 9.53
CA LEU A 33 -18.27 21.15 10.32
C LEU A 33 -18.54 22.58 9.79
N ALA A 34 -17.73 23.06 8.84
CA ALA A 34 -17.88 24.33 8.17
C ALA A 34 -19.20 24.46 7.36
N LEU A 35 -19.80 23.35 6.91
CA LEU A 35 -21.07 23.38 6.16
C LEU A 35 -22.31 23.54 7.05
N LEU A 36 -22.16 23.48 8.38
CA LEU A 36 -23.26 23.58 9.35
C LEU A 36 -23.43 24.99 9.94
N GLN A 37 -22.65 25.99 9.51
CA GLN A 37 -22.85 27.36 9.97
C GLN A 37 -24.07 27.99 9.29
N PRO A 38 -25.14 28.35 10.02
CA PRO A 38 -26.24 29.10 9.45
C PRO A 38 -25.73 30.47 9.01
N ALA A 39 -26.01 30.84 7.77
CA ALA A 39 -25.66 32.14 7.22
C ALA A 39 -26.35 33.24 8.05
N ALA A 40 -25.58 33.95 8.87
CA ALA A 40 -26.05 35.15 9.52
C ALA A 40 -26.26 36.22 8.45
N LEU A 41 -27.52 36.62 8.23
CA LEU A 41 -27.88 37.75 7.36
C LEU A 41 -27.33 39.04 7.99
N GLN A 42 -26.16 39.47 7.55
CA GLN A 42 -25.63 40.79 7.86
C GLN A 42 -25.97 41.79 6.74
N PRO A 43 -26.38 43.03 7.06
CA PRO A 43 -26.72 44.03 6.07
C PRO A 43 -25.48 44.47 5.28
N SER A 44 -25.63 44.52 3.95
CA SER A 44 -24.56 44.73 2.98
C SER A 44 -23.83 46.07 3.17
N PRO A 45 -22.51 46.10 3.41
CA PRO A 45 -21.73 47.30 3.23
C PRO A 45 -21.24 47.40 1.78
N VAL A 46 -21.52 48.57 1.19
CA VAL A 46 -20.83 49.31 0.13
C VAL A 46 -19.75 48.54 -0.65
N VAL A 47 -19.90 48.53 -1.97
CA VAL A 47 -18.91 48.04 -2.96
C VAL A 47 -17.55 48.66 -2.70
N ARG A 48 -16.73 47.94 -1.95
CA ARG A 48 -15.30 48.16 -1.82
C ARG A 48 -14.67 47.40 -2.97
N ASN A 49 -13.78 48.04 -3.73
CA ASN A 49 -12.98 47.39 -4.76
C ASN A 49 -12.18 46.26 -4.10
N THR A 50 -12.75 45.07 -4.07
CA THR A 50 -12.13 43.88 -3.52
C THR A 50 -10.95 43.53 -4.43
N PRO A 51 -9.72 43.41 -3.89
CA PRO A 51 -8.68 42.68 -4.60
C PRO A 51 -9.29 41.35 -5.00
N LEU A 52 -9.22 40.98 -6.28
CA LEU A 52 -9.71 39.70 -6.79
C LEU A 52 -9.39 38.63 -5.75
N GLU A 53 -10.44 38.18 -5.06
CA GLU A 53 -10.33 37.17 -4.03
C GLU A 53 -9.67 36.00 -4.74
N ARG A 54 -8.41 35.76 -4.40
CA ARG A 54 -7.61 34.70 -5.01
C ARG A 54 -8.39 33.44 -4.70
N LEU A 55 -9.17 32.96 -5.67
CA LEU A 55 -9.90 31.71 -5.57
C LEU A 55 -8.95 30.72 -4.91
N PRO A 56 -9.37 30.02 -3.83
CA PRO A 56 -8.51 29.06 -3.18
C PRO A 56 -7.96 28.19 -4.29
N ILE A 57 -6.64 28.23 -4.47
CA ILE A 57 -5.93 27.45 -5.48
C ILE A 57 -6.44 26.04 -5.26
N ALA A 58 -7.18 25.51 -6.24
CA ALA A 58 -7.70 24.14 -6.15
C ALA A 58 -6.53 23.27 -5.69
N PRO A 59 -6.69 22.45 -4.63
CA PRO A 59 -5.60 21.66 -4.08
C PRO A 59 -4.87 21.03 -5.25
N SER A 60 -3.60 21.36 -5.46
CA SER A 60 -2.90 20.95 -6.68
C SER A 60 -3.02 19.43 -6.74
N GLU A 61 -3.75 18.92 -7.74
CA GLU A 61 -3.92 17.49 -7.94
C GLU A 61 -2.50 16.93 -8.08
N HIS A 62 -2.05 16.17 -7.08
CA HIS A 62 -0.66 15.74 -7.06
C HIS A 62 -0.47 14.75 -8.22
N ARG A 63 0.70 14.77 -8.86
CA ARG A 63 0.98 13.84 -9.96
C ARG A 63 1.24 12.44 -9.40
N PHE A 64 0.85 11.40 -10.13
CA PHE A 64 1.18 10.02 -9.76
C PHE A 64 2.70 9.81 -9.61
N TRP A 65 3.48 10.29 -10.58
CA TRP A 65 4.95 10.24 -10.51
C TRP A 65 5.52 11.47 -9.80
N ASP A 66 5.13 11.64 -8.54
CA ASP A 66 5.75 12.63 -7.66
C ASP A 66 6.94 12.04 -6.88
N LYS A 67 7.65 12.91 -6.16
CA LYS A 67 8.85 12.52 -5.40
C LYS A 67 8.56 11.42 -4.38
N GLN A 68 7.38 11.45 -3.76
CA GLN A 68 7.02 10.49 -2.73
C GLN A 68 6.76 9.11 -3.34
N ASN A 69 6.08 9.01 -4.48
CA ASN A 69 5.84 7.72 -5.15
C ASN A 69 7.12 7.19 -5.78
N VAL A 70 7.94 8.04 -6.36
CA VAL A 70 9.26 7.62 -6.87
C VAL A 70 10.09 7.00 -5.75
N PHE A 71 10.12 7.64 -4.56
CA PHE A 71 10.80 7.07 -3.40
C PHE A 71 10.18 5.75 -2.94
N LEU A 72 8.85 5.71 -2.77
CA LEU A 72 8.14 4.51 -2.32
C LEU A 72 8.32 3.33 -3.29
N PHE A 73 8.22 3.55 -4.59
CA PHE A 73 8.40 2.50 -5.59
C PHE A 73 9.87 2.07 -5.69
N GLY A 74 10.82 2.98 -5.48
CA GLY A 74 12.23 2.62 -5.33
C GLY A 74 12.46 1.71 -4.11
N ALA A 75 11.84 2.02 -2.97
CA ALA A 75 11.90 1.19 -1.77
C ALA A 75 11.22 -0.18 -1.97
N VAL A 76 10.05 -0.22 -2.64
CA VAL A 76 9.40 -1.47 -3.06
C VAL A 76 10.34 -2.31 -3.91
N ALA A 77 10.92 -1.74 -4.97
CA ALA A 77 11.81 -2.46 -5.86
C ALA A 77 13.05 -3.01 -5.12
N GLY A 78 13.65 -2.20 -4.24
CA GLY A 78 14.78 -2.62 -3.42
C GLY A 78 14.43 -3.77 -2.47
N MET A 79 13.28 -3.69 -1.79
CA MET A 79 12.83 -4.73 -0.87
C MET A 79 12.39 -6.01 -1.59
N SER A 80 11.72 -5.90 -2.73
CA SER A 80 11.39 -7.05 -3.59
C SER A 80 12.65 -7.76 -4.08
N ALA A 81 13.70 -7.02 -4.44
CA ALA A 81 14.97 -7.59 -4.85
C ALA A 81 15.70 -8.29 -3.68
N ALA A 82 15.67 -7.70 -2.48
CA ALA A 82 16.21 -8.32 -1.29
C ALA A 82 15.48 -9.62 -0.93
N ASP A 83 14.14 -9.60 -0.95
CA ASP A 83 13.32 -10.78 -0.70
C ASP A 83 13.60 -11.89 -1.72
N PHE A 84 13.61 -11.54 -3.02
CA PHE A 84 14.02 -12.47 -4.07
C PHE A 84 15.39 -13.09 -3.78
N ALA A 85 16.40 -12.30 -3.43
CA ALA A 85 17.74 -12.78 -3.19
C ALA A 85 17.80 -13.75 -2.00
N VAL A 86 17.13 -13.41 -0.89
CA VAL A 86 17.06 -14.27 0.31
C VAL A 86 16.30 -15.56 0.01
N THR A 87 15.13 -15.45 -0.61
CA THR A 87 14.27 -16.59 -0.96
C THR A 87 14.98 -17.51 -1.95
N ASN A 88 15.60 -16.96 -3.00
CA ASN A 88 16.38 -17.75 -3.96
C ASN A 88 17.55 -18.45 -3.29
N ALA A 89 18.32 -17.77 -2.43
CA ALA A 89 19.43 -18.39 -1.70
C ALA A 89 18.94 -19.56 -0.83
N ASN A 90 17.85 -19.37 -0.08
CA ASN A 90 17.27 -20.40 0.77
C ASN A 90 16.76 -21.61 -0.03
N LEU A 91 16.16 -21.39 -1.20
CA LEU A 91 15.70 -22.48 -2.07
C LEU A 91 16.89 -23.25 -2.67
N GLN A 92 17.94 -22.55 -3.07
CA GLN A 92 19.16 -23.18 -3.59
C GLN A 92 19.92 -23.98 -2.52
N SER A 93 19.73 -23.68 -1.23
CA SER A 93 20.28 -24.46 -0.11
C SER A 93 19.37 -25.61 0.36
N GLY A 94 18.30 -25.94 -0.38
CA GLY A 94 17.38 -27.03 -0.06
C GLY A 94 16.21 -26.64 0.85
N GLY A 95 16.05 -25.35 1.13
CA GLY A 95 14.87 -24.80 1.81
C GLY A 95 13.60 -24.96 0.97
N ARG A 96 12.45 -24.69 1.60
CA ARG A 96 11.13 -24.82 0.96
C ARG A 96 10.34 -23.53 1.08
N GLU A 97 9.91 -22.99 -0.05
CA GLU A 97 9.00 -21.84 -0.10
C GLU A 97 7.71 -22.18 0.65
N LEU A 98 7.32 -21.38 1.65
CA LEU A 98 6.15 -21.66 2.49
C LEU A 98 4.87 -21.01 1.96
N ASN A 99 5.00 -19.88 1.25
CA ASN A 99 3.89 -19.20 0.62
C ASN A 99 3.37 -20.01 -0.58
N PRO A 100 2.12 -20.54 -0.55
CA PRO A 100 1.60 -21.35 -1.63
C PRO A 100 1.49 -20.59 -2.96
N VAL A 101 1.34 -19.26 -2.93
CA VAL A 101 1.29 -18.41 -4.14
C VAL A 101 2.67 -18.34 -4.77
N THR A 102 3.69 -17.93 -4.01
CA THR A 102 5.08 -17.86 -4.49
C THR A 102 5.62 -19.22 -4.90
N ARG A 103 5.19 -20.30 -4.21
CA ARG A 103 5.65 -21.68 -4.49
C ARG A 103 5.34 -22.13 -5.92
N VAL A 104 4.27 -21.64 -6.55
CA VAL A 104 3.96 -21.95 -7.96
C VAL A 104 5.08 -21.49 -8.90
N PHE A 105 5.80 -20.43 -8.51
CA PHE A 105 6.86 -19.82 -9.29
C PHE A 105 8.26 -20.22 -8.83
N SER A 106 8.40 -20.82 -7.64
CA SER A 106 9.69 -21.10 -7.02
C SER A 106 10.45 -22.31 -7.59
N GLY A 107 9.93 -22.96 -8.64
CA GLY A 107 10.57 -24.11 -9.28
C GLY A 107 11.80 -23.77 -10.12
N SER A 108 12.03 -22.49 -10.40
CA SER A 108 13.25 -22.00 -11.05
C SER A 108 13.56 -20.56 -10.61
N THR A 109 14.82 -20.14 -10.72
CA THR A 109 15.20 -18.73 -10.46
C THR A 109 14.48 -17.76 -11.38
N ALA A 110 14.26 -18.12 -12.65
CA ALA A 110 13.51 -17.28 -13.60
C ALA A 110 12.03 -17.16 -13.21
N GLY A 111 11.38 -18.25 -12.81
CA GLY A 111 10.01 -18.24 -12.31
C GLY A 111 9.89 -17.37 -11.06
N LEU A 112 10.82 -17.54 -10.11
CA LEU A 112 10.84 -16.77 -8.88
C LEU A 112 11.05 -15.27 -9.17
N ALA A 113 11.95 -14.93 -10.09
CA ALA A 113 12.14 -13.55 -10.53
C ALA A 113 10.87 -12.97 -11.14
N ALA A 114 10.15 -13.75 -11.96
CA ALA A 114 8.87 -13.34 -12.53
C ALA A 114 7.80 -13.08 -11.45
N ASN A 115 7.76 -13.88 -10.37
CA ASN A 115 6.86 -13.62 -9.23
C ASN A 115 7.12 -12.25 -8.60
N PHE A 116 8.37 -11.95 -8.22
CA PHE A 116 8.70 -10.68 -7.56
C PHE A 116 8.57 -9.46 -8.49
N ALA A 117 8.87 -9.63 -9.78
CA ALA A 117 8.62 -8.60 -10.79
C ALA A 117 7.12 -8.34 -10.95
N GLY A 118 6.30 -9.40 -11.00
CA GLY A 118 4.85 -9.32 -11.07
C GLY A 118 4.23 -8.66 -9.83
N GLU A 119 4.72 -9.01 -8.64
CA GLU A 119 4.31 -8.37 -7.38
C GLU A 119 4.63 -6.87 -7.39
N THR A 120 5.86 -6.51 -7.77
CA THR A 120 6.28 -5.09 -7.86
C THR A 120 5.42 -4.31 -8.85
N ALA A 121 5.16 -4.88 -10.03
CA ALA A 121 4.26 -4.29 -11.01
C ALA A 121 2.82 -4.18 -10.48
N GLY A 122 2.35 -5.19 -9.75
CA GLY A 122 1.04 -5.21 -9.10
C GLY A 122 0.88 -4.10 -8.05
N VAL A 123 1.90 -3.86 -7.22
CA VAL A 123 1.93 -2.76 -6.24
C VAL A 123 1.81 -1.40 -6.94
N ILE A 124 2.60 -1.17 -7.99
CA ILE A 124 2.55 0.09 -8.76
C ILE A 124 1.18 0.25 -9.44
N GLY A 125 0.66 -0.82 -10.05
CA GLY A 125 -0.64 -0.82 -10.72
C GLY A 125 -1.81 -0.56 -9.76
N LEU A 126 -1.80 -1.19 -8.58
CA LEU A 126 -2.82 -0.97 -7.55
C LEU A 126 -2.72 0.45 -6.97
N SER A 127 -1.51 0.94 -6.74
CA SER A 127 -1.26 2.33 -6.36
C SER A 127 -1.82 3.29 -7.41
N TYR A 128 -1.57 3.04 -8.69
CA TYR A 128 -2.12 3.84 -9.81
C TYR A 128 -3.65 3.79 -9.87
N PHE A 129 -4.26 2.63 -9.59
CA PHE A 129 -5.70 2.51 -9.49
C PHE A 129 -6.27 3.39 -8.36
N PHE A 130 -5.64 3.39 -7.18
CA PHE A 130 -6.04 4.26 -6.08
C PHE A 130 -5.83 5.74 -6.42
N HIS A 131 -4.74 6.07 -7.11
CA HIS A 131 -4.50 7.41 -7.61
C HIS A 131 -5.63 7.89 -8.52
N LYS A 132 -5.97 7.08 -9.54
CA LYS A 132 -7.02 7.40 -10.53
C LYS A 132 -8.42 7.52 -9.93
N THR A 133 -8.67 6.89 -8.79
CA THR A 133 -9.94 6.94 -8.07
C THR A 133 -9.96 7.97 -6.94
N GLY A 134 -8.90 8.77 -6.78
CA GLY A 134 -8.81 9.82 -5.75
C GLY A 134 -8.46 9.33 -4.34
N HIS A 135 -8.13 8.04 -4.18
CA HIS A 135 -7.78 7.43 -2.89
C HIS A 135 -6.29 7.59 -2.57
N HIS A 136 -5.80 8.83 -2.49
CA HIS A 136 -4.37 9.13 -2.36
C HIS A 136 -3.70 8.53 -1.10
N LYS A 137 -4.46 8.31 -0.01
CA LYS A 137 -3.93 7.59 1.15
C LYS A 137 -3.67 6.11 0.82
N LEU A 138 -4.61 5.43 0.15
CA LEU A 138 -4.46 4.02 -0.24
C LEU A 138 -3.35 3.84 -1.29
N GLU A 139 -3.22 4.82 -2.20
CA GLU A 139 -2.13 4.90 -3.16
C GLU A 139 -0.76 4.75 -2.48
N ARG A 140 -0.50 5.49 -1.39
CA ARG A 140 0.77 5.40 -0.65
C ARG A 140 0.86 4.17 0.23
N MET A 141 -0.23 3.85 0.91
CA MET A 141 -0.28 2.71 1.82
C MET A 141 0.01 1.38 1.12
N THR A 142 -0.35 1.26 -0.16
CA THR A 142 -0.05 0.07 -0.98
C THR A 142 1.44 -0.25 -0.96
N SER A 143 2.30 0.73 -1.22
CA SER A 143 3.76 0.55 -1.19
C SER A 143 4.29 0.30 0.22
N VAL A 144 3.76 1.01 1.24
CA VAL A 144 4.19 0.85 2.64
C VAL A 144 3.90 -0.57 3.15
N VAL A 145 2.72 -1.11 2.84
CA VAL A 145 2.33 -2.48 3.22
C VAL A 145 3.26 -3.49 2.55
N ASN A 146 3.55 -3.32 1.26
CA ASN A 146 4.47 -4.21 0.54
C ASN A 146 5.87 -4.19 1.15
N ILE A 147 6.43 -2.99 1.39
CA ILE A 147 7.75 -2.82 2.03
C ILE A 147 7.80 -3.55 3.38
N GLY A 148 6.77 -3.37 4.21
CA GLY A 148 6.67 -4.05 5.51
C GLY A 148 6.61 -5.57 5.37
N ALA A 149 5.81 -6.09 4.44
CA ALA A 149 5.70 -7.52 4.18
C ALA A 149 7.04 -8.12 3.72
N SER A 150 7.71 -7.50 2.75
CA SER A 150 9.03 -7.93 2.28
C SER A 150 10.09 -7.83 3.38
N ALA A 151 10.04 -6.81 4.25
CA ALA A 151 10.97 -6.70 5.38
C ALA A 151 10.84 -7.85 6.37
N VAL A 152 9.61 -8.24 6.68
CA VAL A 152 9.33 -9.42 7.52
C VAL A 152 9.83 -10.69 6.84
N ALA A 153 9.54 -10.88 5.54
CA ALA A 153 9.97 -12.06 4.78
C ALA A 153 11.50 -12.17 4.71
N VAL A 154 12.20 -11.09 4.37
CA VAL A 154 13.67 -11.01 4.38
C VAL A 154 14.24 -11.35 5.75
N THR A 155 13.70 -10.75 6.82
CA THR A 155 14.17 -10.99 8.19
C THR A 155 13.96 -12.45 8.59
N TYR A 156 12.79 -13.00 8.30
CA TYR A 156 12.49 -14.40 8.56
C TYR A 156 13.44 -15.32 7.79
N GLY A 157 13.63 -15.08 6.50
CA GLY A 157 14.52 -15.85 5.64
C GLY A 157 16.00 -15.72 6.03
N LEU A 158 16.43 -14.61 6.63
CA LEU A 158 17.78 -14.45 7.19
C LEU A 158 17.97 -15.20 8.50
N THR A 159 16.92 -15.31 9.32
CA THR A 159 16.98 -15.92 10.66
C THR A 159 16.73 -17.43 10.67
N HIS A 160 16.21 -17.99 9.59
CA HIS A 160 15.82 -19.41 9.48
C HIS A 160 16.48 -20.12 8.28
N ARG A 161 17.76 -19.82 8.02
CA ARG A 161 18.56 -20.42 6.94
C ARG A 161 19.02 -21.83 7.26
#